data_AF-A0A496WUV9-F1
#
_entry.id   AF-A0A496WUV9-F1
#
_cell.length_a   1.000
_cell.length_b   1.000
_cell.length_c   1.000
_cell.angle_alpha   90.00
_cell.angle_beta   90.00
_cell.angle_gamma   90.00
#
_symmetry.space_group_name_H-M   'P 1'
#
loop_
_entity.id
_entity.type
_entity.pdbx_description
1 polymer ?
#
loop_
_entity_poly.entity_id
_entity_poly.type
_entity_poly.pdbx_seq_one_letter_code
_entity_poly.pdbx_strand_id
1 'polypeptide(L)'
;MRVDSDTKQLAERASAAAGYSSLTDFVTHLIRENAPEILKRQTTINLSNQHFDQFMAACMDENAAPSPRILEAAKRLEQEGF
;
A
#
# COMPACT_ATOMS: atom_id res chain seq x y z
N MET A 1 -13.01 -1.05 20.31
CA MET A 1 -11.55 -1.25 20.32
C MET A 1 -11.09 -1.24 21.78
N ARG A 2 -10.25 -2.18 22.19
CA ARG A 2 -9.67 -2.17 23.55
C ARG A 2 -8.30 -1.51 23.47
N VAL A 3 -8.10 -0.48 24.27
CA VAL A 3 -6.84 0.26 24.44
C VAL A 3 -6.52 0.35 25.93
N ASP A 4 -5.26 0.54 26.28
CA ASP A 4 -4.85 0.80 27.65
C ASP A 4 -5.35 2.17 28.14
N SER A 5 -5.28 2.40 29.46
CA SER A 5 -5.77 3.62 30.10
C SER A 5 -5.07 4.88 29.60
N ASP A 6 -3.78 4.79 29.34
CA ASP A 6 -2.93 5.94 29.06
C ASP A 6 -3.17 6.41 27.63
N THR A 7 -3.26 5.46 26.69
CA THR A 7 -3.69 5.71 25.31
C THR A 7 -5.10 6.31 25.27
N LYS A 8 -6.03 5.81 26.08
CA LYS A 8 -7.39 6.36 26.15
C LYS A 8 -7.39 7.81 26.62
N GLN A 9 -6.70 8.13 27.72
CA GLN A 9 -6.62 9.50 28.24
C GLN A 9 -5.96 10.45 27.25
N LEU A 10 -4.90 10.01 26.57
CA LEU A 10 -4.24 10.79 25.52
C LEU A 10 -5.22 11.12 24.38
N ALA A 11 -5.94 10.11 23.90
CA ALA A 11 -6.89 10.27 22.80
C ALA A 11 -8.09 11.15 23.20
N GLU A 12 -8.59 11.04 24.43
CA GLU A 12 -9.66 11.92 24.95
C GLU A 12 -9.21 13.38 25.02
N ARG A 13 -8.00 13.63 25.53
CA ARG A 13 -7.42 14.99 25.58
C ARG A 13 -7.21 15.58 24.19
N ALA A 14 -6.67 14.77 23.27
CA ALA A 14 -6.46 15.19 21.88
C ALA A 14 -7.80 15.47 21.17
N SER A 15 -8.79 14.58 21.32
CA SER A 15 -10.14 14.73 20.79
C SER A 15 -10.77 16.06 21.26
N ALA A 16 -10.71 16.33 22.57
CA ALA A 16 -11.26 17.56 23.15
C ALA A 16 -10.52 18.81 22.67
N ALA A 17 -9.19 18.78 22.63
CA ALA A 17 -8.37 19.90 22.17
C ALA A 17 -8.57 20.22 20.68
N ALA A 18 -8.78 19.20 19.85
CA ALA A 18 -9.05 19.34 18.43
C ALA A 18 -10.53 19.61 18.09
N GLY A 19 -11.42 19.64 19.10
CA GLY A 19 -12.82 20.02 18.94
C GLY A 19 -13.74 18.93 18.37
N TYR A 20 -13.36 17.66 18.46
CA TYR A 20 -14.23 16.56 18.02
C TYR A 20 -15.38 16.34 18.99
N SER A 21 -16.54 15.96 18.43
CA SER A 21 -17.78 15.74 19.18
C SER A 21 -17.71 14.55 20.15
N SER A 22 -16.86 13.56 19.83
CA SER A 22 -16.66 12.36 20.64
C SER A 22 -15.31 11.70 20.31
N LEU A 23 -14.85 10.83 21.20
CA LEU A 23 -13.66 10.01 20.95
C LEU A 23 -13.81 9.13 19.71
N THR A 24 -15.02 8.63 19.44
CA THR A 24 -15.30 7.82 18.24
C THR A 24 -15.15 8.64 16.96
N ASP A 25 -15.62 9.88 16.96
CA ASP A 25 -15.51 10.81 15.83
C ASP A 25 -14.03 11.12 15.53
N PHE A 26 -13.25 11.43 16.57
CA PHE A 26 -11.81 11.63 16.47
C PHE A 26 -11.08 10.40 15.88
N VAL A 27 -11.32 9.20 16.42
CA VAL A 27 -10.67 7.98 15.93
C VAL A 27 -11.09 7.66 14.49
N THR A 28 -12.37 7.86 14.15
CA THR A 28 -12.86 7.63 12.78
C THR A 28 -12.19 8.59 11.79
N HIS A 29 -11.99 9.86 12.20
CA HIS A 29 -11.28 10.83 11.40
C HIS A 29 -9.82 10.42 11.15
N LEU A 30 -9.09 10.05 12.20
CA LEU A 30 -7.70 9.58 12.08
C LEU A 30 -7.56 8.37 11.17
N ILE A 31 -8.51 7.41 11.23
CA ILE A 31 -8.52 6.26 10.32
C ILE A 31 -8.68 6.72 8.88
N ARG A 32 -9.61 7.65 8.60
CA ARG A 32 -9.85 8.16 7.25
C ARG A 32 -8.68 8.96 6.70
N GLU A 33 -7.92 9.64 7.54
CA GLU A 33 -6.70 10.33 7.11
C GLU A 33 -5.54 9.35 6.87
N ASN A 34 -5.35 8.38 7.76
CA ASN A 34 -4.14 7.55 7.75
C ASN A 34 -4.25 6.33 6.82
N ALA A 35 -5.41 5.66 6.78
CA ALA A 35 -5.58 4.42 6.03
C ALA A 35 -5.32 4.58 4.52
N PRO A 36 -5.79 5.64 3.84
CA PRO A 36 -5.51 5.82 2.41
C PRO A 36 -4.00 5.93 2.11
N GLU A 37 -3.25 6.64 2.96
CA GLU A 37 -1.81 6.79 2.80
C GLU A 37 -1.06 5.47 2.99
N ILE A 38 -1.46 4.66 3.97
CA ILE A 38 -0.89 3.30 4.14
C ILE A 38 -1.17 2.45 2.91
N LEU A 39 -2.42 2.42 2.45
CA LEU A 39 -2.81 1.62 1.29
C LEU A 39 -2.05 2.06 0.05
N LYS A 40 -1.95 3.37 -0.20
CA LYS A 40 -1.20 3.95 -1.32
C LYS A 40 0.27 3.52 -1.29
N ARG A 41 0.92 3.53 -0.12
CA ARG A 41 2.32 3.09 0.01
C ARG A 41 2.52 1.61 -0.30
N GLN A 42 1.54 0.77 0.00
CA GLN A 42 1.60 -0.67 -0.29
C GLN A 42 1.26 -0.98 -1.76
N THR A 43 0.43 -0.16 -2.41
CA THR A 43 -0.03 -0.40 -3.78
C THR A 43 0.73 0.39 -4.84
N THR A 44 1.60 1.31 -4.44
CA THR A 44 2.35 2.19 -5.36
C THR A 44 3.84 1.92 -5.27
N ILE A 45 4.48 1.76 -6.43
CA ILE A 45 5.94 1.76 -6.54
C ILE A 45 6.36 3.14 -7.03
N ASN A 46 7.08 3.89 -6.19
CA ASN A 46 7.66 5.17 -6.59
C ASN A 46 9.00 4.92 -7.27
N LEU A 47 9.11 5.31 -8.55
CA LEU A 47 10.32 5.16 -9.35
C LEU A 47 11.08 6.49 -9.43
N SER A 48 12.41 6.42 -9.49
CA SER A 48 13.21 7.55 -9.95
C SER A 48 12.97 7.74 -11.45
N ASN A 49 13.25 8.94 -11.99
CA ASN A 49 13.11 9.20 -13.42
C ASN A 49 13.88 8.16 -14.26
N GLN A 50 15.10 7.81 -13.85
CA GLN A 50 15.90 6.79 -14.54
C GLN A 50 15.21 5.41 -14.55
N HIS A 51 14.67 4.94 -13.43
CA HIS A 51 13.97 3.65 -13.39
C HIS A 51 12.65 3.71 -14.17
N PHE A 52 11.97 4.86 -14.17
CA PHE A 52 10.77 5.07 -14.96
C PHE A 52 11.07 4.99 -16.47
N ASP A 53 12.11 5.66 -16.94
CA ASP A 53 12.53 5.63 -18.35
C ASP A 53 12.92 4.22 -18.79
N GLN A 54 13.65 3.49 -17.94
CA GLN A 54 14.01 2.09 -18.18
C GLN A 54 12.78 1.18 -18.24
N PHE A 55 11.83 1.36 -17.32
CA PHE A 55 10.56 0.63 -17.33
C PHE A 55 9.78 0.90 -18.62
N MET A 56 9.65 2.17 -19.01
CA MET A 56 8.94 2.56 -20.23
C MET A 56 9.62 2.00 -21.48
N ALA A 57 10.95 2.05 -21.56
CA ALA A 57 11.70 1.45 -22.67
C ALA A 57 11.45 -0.07 -22.76
N ALA A 58 11.43 -0.78 -21.63
CA ALA A 58 11.12 -2.21 -21.60
C ALA A 58 9.68 -2.52 -22.03
N CYS A 59 8.70 -1.68 -21.63
CA CYS A 59 7.31 -1.83 -22.06
C CYS A 59 7.09 -1.56 -23.56
N MET A 60 7.90 -0.70 -24.16
CA MET A 60 7.81 -0.33 -25.58
C MET A 60 8.64 -1.23 -26.50
N ASP A 61 9.45 -2.15 -25.96
CA ASP A 61 10.22 -3.09 -26.76
C ASP A 61 9.33 -4.24 -27.27
N GLU A 62 8.86 -4.11 -28.51
CA GLU A 62 8.04 -5.12 -29.19
C GLU A 62 8.80 -6.43 -29.45
N ASN A 63 10.13 -6.43 -29.35
CA ASN A 63 10.96 -7.62 -29.57
C ASN A 63 11.31 -8.34 -28.25
N ALA A 64 10.90 -7.81 -27.11
CA ALA A 64 11.18 -8.41 -25.81
C ALA A 64 10.49 -9.78 -25.69
N ALA A 65 11.30 -10.83 -25.49
CA ALA A 65 10.82 -12.18 -25.28
C ALA A 65 11.26 -12.71 -23.90
N PRO A 66 10.41 -13.46 -23.18
CA PRO A 66 10.81 -14.11 -21.93
C PRO A 66 11.99 -15.05 -22.15
N SER A 67 12.92 -15.09 -21.19
CA SER A 67 14.03 -16.03 -21.24
C SER A 67 13.55 -17.50 -21.24
N PRO A 68 14.33 -18.45 -21.80
CA PRO A 68 13.98 -19.88 -21.77
C PRO A 68 13.61 -20.39 -20.37
N ARG A 69 14.29 -19.90 -19.33
CA ARG A 69 14.02 -20.25 -17.93
C ARG A 69 12.63 -19.82 -17.45
N ILE A 70 12.15 -18.65 -17.90
CA ILE A 70 10.79 -18.17 -17.57
C ILE A 70 9.75 -19.03 -18.30
N LEU A 71 10.01 -19.36 -19.58
CA LEU A 71 9.13 -20.22 -20.36
C LEU A 71 9.01 -21.64 -19.77
N GLU A 72 10.12 -22.21 -19.30
CA GLU A 72 10.10 -23.50 -18.58
C GLU A 72 9.33 -23.43 -17.27
N ALA A 73 9.49 -22.34 -16.50
CA ALA A 73 8.72 -22.15 -15.28
C ALA A 73 7.21 -22.05 -15.54
N ALA A 74 6.81 -21.32 -16.59
CA ALA A 74 5.41 -21.23 -17.01
C ALA A 74 4.83 -22.60 -17.39
N LYS A 75 5.57 -23.40 -18.18
CA LYS A 75 5.15 -24.77 -18.54
C LYS A 75 4.94 -25.68 -17.32
N ARG A 76 5.75 -25.53 -16.27
CA ARG A 76 5.57 -26.31 -15.04
C ARG A 76 4.30 -25.89 -14.29
N LEU A 77 4.01 -24.59 -14.22
CA LEU A 77 2.78 -24.10 -13.60
C LEU A 77 1.53 -24.61 -14.30
N GLU A 78 1.52 -24.61 -15.64
CA GLU A 78 0.43 -25.20 -16.42
C GLU A 78 0.24 -26.70 -16.13
N GLN A 79 1.34 -27.45 -15.97
CA GLN A 79 1.29 -28.87 -15.62
C GLN A 79 0.78 -29.12 -14.20
N GLU A 80 1.01 -28.19 -13.28
CA GLU A 80 0.57 -28.22 -11.89
C GLU A 80 -0.89 -27.71 -11.72
N GLY A 81 -1.51 -27.19 -12.79
CA GLY A 81 -2.89 -26.74 -12.80
C GLY A 81 -3.12 -25.31 -12.27
N PHE A 82 -2.08 -24.46 -12.34
CA PHE A 82 -2.15 -23.04 -11.98
C PHE A 82 -2.33 -22.14 -13.20
#